data_AF-A0A6P6FI01-F1
#
_entry.id   AF-A0A6P6FI01-F1
#
_cell.length_a   1.000
_cell.length_b   1.000
_cell.length_c   1.000
_cell.angle_alpha   90.00
_cell.angle_beta   90.00
_cell.angle_gamma   90.00
#
_symmetry.space_group_name_H-M   'P 1'
#
loop_
_entity.id
_entity.type
_entity.pdbx_description
1 polymer ?
#
loop_
_entity_poly.entity_id
_entity_poly.type
_entity_poly.pdbx_seq_one_letter_code
_entity_poly.pdbx_strand_id
1 'polypeptide(L)'
;MKQIYRTDLGVHAIHNSAHIDVGNKYDAIYNPEMALRYVNRYFIKCGHNIRLLEVIPVKDTFHVRQCANSRTYLYRILRAKNNNDHKIPIMEMDHCLHLKSDTFDPERIKRAIQLFMGTKDFRTFSAKTISSVPINYVRSLYSLTFEKGSPFMPFDPLSENFEFWEFKCSSKSFVYKQVRRIVATLIALGTGKITEKDITVMLQVPGHQNFLRILQPVPATGLFLLNVGYNQEYLDEHIIKYKISDDGIVIPLNETEV
;
A
#
# COMPACT_ATOMS: atom_id res chain seq x y z
N MET A 1 -1.35 -1.76 -21.03
CA MET A 1 -1.51 -1.28 -19.64
C MET A 1 -0.22 -1.52 -18.89
N LYS A 2 0.43 -0.47 -18.37
CA LYS A 2 1.53 -0.62 -17.41
C LYS A 2 1.05 -0.07 -16.07
N GLN A 3 1.28 -0.82 -14.99
CA GLN A 3 0.87 -0.47 -13.64
C GLN A 3 2.10 -0.19 -12.77
N ILE A 4 1.95 0.68 -11.77
CA ILE A 4 3.04 1.05 -10.85
C ILE A 4 3.61 -0.18 -10.18
N TYR A 5 2.75 -1.01 -9.61
CA TYR A 5 3.13 -2.20 -8.85
C TYR A 5 2.00 -3.22 -8.81
N ARG A 6 2.41 -4.49 -8.75
CA ARG A 6 1.54 -5.62 -8.42
C ARG A 6 1.36 -5.63 -6.90
N THR A 7 0.12 -5.47 -6.42
CA THR A 7 -0.21 -5.85 -5.05
C THR A 7 -0.31 -7.37 -4.98
N ASP A 8 0.10 -7.95 -3.85
CA ASP A 8 -0.10 -9.39 -3.62
C ASP A 8 -1.60 -9.70 -3.60
N LEU A 9 -1.96 -10.95 -3.93
CA LEU A 9 -3.35 -11.41 -3.79
C LEU A 9 -3.85 -11.15 -2.36
N GLY A 10 -5.02 -10.51 -2.25
CA GLY A 10 -5.67 -10.16 -0.98
C GLY A 10 -5.20 -8.84 -0.36
N VAL A 11 -4.27 -8.10 -0.99
CA VAL A 11 -3.89 -6.74 -0.56
C VAL A 11 -4.81 -5.72 -1.22
N HIS A 12 -5.33 -4.81 -0.41
CA HIS A 12 -6.21 -3.73 -0.85
C HIS A 12 -5.41 -2.53 -1.40
N ALA A 13 -6.06 -1.66 -2.17
CA ALA A 13 -5.47 -0.40 -2.61
C ALA A 13 -6.51 0.72 -2.57
N ILE A 14 -6.16 1.81 -1.88
CA ILE A 14 -6.98 3.02 -1.81
C ILE A 14 -6.59 3.97 -2.95
N HIS A 15 -5.29 4.19 -3.13
CA HIS A 15 -4.75 4.97 -4.26
C HIS A 15 -3.65 4.17 -4.95
N ASN A 16 -4.01 3.57 -6.07
CA ASN A 16 -3.06 3.00 -7.02
C ASN A 16 -3.19 3.76 -8.34
N SER A 17 -2.15 3.75 -9.16
CA SER A 17 -2.23 4.33 -10.50
C SER A 17 -1.70 3.34 -11.55
N ALA A 18 -2.24 3.49 -12.75
CA ALA A 18 -1.85 2.76 -13.94
C ALA A 18 -1.94 3.73 -15.12
N HIS A 19 -1.19 3.46 -16.18
CA HIS A 19 -1.43 4.12 -17.47
C HIS A 19 -1.82 3.10 -18.52
N ILE A 20 -2.65 3.57 -19.44
CA ILE A 20 -3.15 2.82 -20.58
C ILE A 20 -3.05 3.71 -21.81
N ASP A 21 -2.65 3.11 -22.92
CA ASP A 21 -2.67 3.74 -24.22
C ASP A 21 -4.02 3.36 -24.85
N VAL A 22 -4.82 4.38 -25.22
CA VAL A 22 -6.18 4.18 -25.73
C VAL A 22 -6.30 4.90 -27.07
N GLY A 23 -6.41 4.14 -28.15
CA GLY A 23 -6.65 4.68 -29.49
C GLY A 23 -8.14 4.86 -29.77
N ASN A 24 -8.47 5.81 -30.64
CA ASN A 24 -9.79 5.95 -31.25
C ASN A 24 -9.68 6.38 -32.71
N LYS A 25 -10.80 6.27 -33.45
CA LYS A 25 -10.84 6.59 -34.88
C LYS A 25 -10.56 8.05 -35.25
N TYR A 26 -10.51 8.94 -34.25
CA TYR A 26 -10.33 10.38 -34.44
C TYR A 26 -8.97 10.88 -33.95
N ASP A 27 -8.11 9.97 -33.46
CA ASP A 27 -6.82 10.29 -32.85
C ASP A 27 -6.91 11.42 -31.79
N ALA A 28 -8.02 11.42 -31.04
CA ALA A 28 -8.37 12.48 -30.09
C ALA A 28 -8.27 12.00 -28.64
N ILE A 29 -8.03 12.92 -27.71
CA ILE A 29 -8.07 12.60 -26.28
C ILE A 29 -9.53 12.36 -25.85
N TYR A 30 -9.77 11.23 -25.18
CA TYR A 30 -11.08 10.97 -24.57
C TYR A 30 -11.36 11.96 -23.44
N ASN A 31 -12.59 12.46 -23.36
CA ASN A 31 -13.07 13.27 -22.24
C ASN A 31 -12.87 12.50 -20.91
N PRO A 32 -11.97 12.97 -20.01
CA PRO A 32 -11.61 12.20 -18.82
C PRO A 32 -12.76 12.03 -17.84
N GLU A 33 -13.64 13.03 -17.72
CA GLU A 33 -14.82 12.96 -16.86
C GLU A 33 -15.80 11.90 -17.38
N MET A 34 -16.05 11.88 -18.69
CA MET A 34 -16.89 10.87 -19.31
C MET A 34 -16.28 9.48 -19.16
N ALA A 35 -14.98 9.32 -19.43
CA ALA A 35 -14.27 8.06 -19.28
C ALA A 35 -14.38 7.52 -17.85
N LEU A 36 -14.08 8.37 -16.85
CA LEU A 36 -14.22 8.04 -15.43
C LEU A 36 -15.62 7.53 -15.11
N ARG A 37 -16.65 8.27 -15.53
CA ARG A 37 -18.06 7.94 -15.28
C ARG A 37 -18.50 6.64 -15.94
N TYR A 38 -18.19 6.44 -17.23
CA TYR A 38 -18.61 5.25 -17.96
C TYR A 38 -17.88 3.99 -17.48
N VAL A 39 -16.57 4.07 -17.25
CA VAL A 39 -15.78 2.93 -16.78
C VAL A 39 -16.21 2.52 -15.37
N ASN A 40 -16.43 3.47 -14.45
CA ASN A 40 -16.95 3.13 -13.12
C ASN A 40 -18.34 2.49 -13.16
N ARG A 41 -19.26 3.01 -14.00
CA ARG A 41 -20.57 2.37 -14.20
C ARG A 41 -20.44 0.96 -14.75
N TYR A 42 -19.52 0.75 -15.68
CA TYR A 42 -19.24 -0.57 -16.25
C TYR A 42 -18.68 -1.54 -15.20
N PHE A 43 -17.71 -1.12 -14.39
CA PHE A 43 -17.18 -1.93 -13.29
C PHE A 43 -18.26 -2.34 -12.29
N ILE A 44 -19.15 -1.43 -11.91
CA ILE A 44 -20.30 -1.75 -11.06
C ILE A 44 -21.20 -2.79 -11.72
N LYS A 45 -21.57 -2.59 -13.00
CA LYS A 45 -22.42 -3.53 -13.75
C LYS A 45 -21.81 -4.93 -13.85
N CYS A 46 -20.49 -5.02 -13.96
CA CYS A 46 -19.74 -6.28 -14.00
C CYS A 46 -19.43 -6.87 -12.62
N GLY A 47 -19.86 -6.22 -11.52
CA GLY A 47 -19.60 -6.70 -10.16
C GLY A 47 -18.13 -6.60 -9.74
N HIS A 48 -17.36 -5.69 -10.32
CA HIS A 48 -15.97 -5.46 -9.92
C HIS A 48 -15.89 -4.56 -8.69
N ASN A 49 -15.13 -5.00 -7.68
CA ASN A 49 -14.80 -4.20 -6.49
C ASN A 49 -13.64 -3.24 -6.77
N ILE A 50 -13.73 -2.49 -7.88
CA ILE A 50 -12.72 -1.53 -8.32
C ILE A 50 -13.46 -0.27 -8.79
N ARG A 51 -12.89 0.89 -8.48
CA ARG A 51 -13.29 2.16 -9.05
C ARG A 51 -12.06 2.97 -9.44
N LEU A 52 -12.18 3.70 -10.53
CA LEU A 52 -11.29 4.79 -10.88
C LEU A 52 -11.64 5.99 -10.02
N LEU A 53 -10.62 6.67 -9.49
CA LEU A 53 -10.77 7.92 -8.75
C LEU A 53 -10.61 9.13 -9.68
N GLU A 54 -9.74 9.00 -10.67
CA GLU A 54 -9.39 10.07 -11.59
C GLU A 54 -8.89 9.46 -12.91
N VAL A 55 -9.04 10.23 -13.99
CA VAL A 55 -8.44 9.95 -15.30
C VAL A 55 -7.72 11.22 -15.72
N ILE A 56 -6.42 11.10 -16.04
CA ILE A 56 -5.58 12.24 -16.40
C ILE A 56 -4.93 11.93 -17.75
N PRO A 57 -5.16 12.76 -18.79
CA PRO A 57 -4.40 12.69 -20.02
C PRO A 57 -2.93 13.01 -19.78
N VAL A 58 -2.03 12.17 -20.28
CA VAL A 58 -0.58 12.32 -20.10
C VAL A 58 0.13 12.17 -21.44
N LYS A 59 1.31 12.79 -21.57
CA LYS A 59 2.22 12.63 -22.72
C LYS A 59 2.73 11.18 -22.79
N ASP A 60 3.04 10.70 -23.99
CA ASP A 60 3.55 9.34 -24.23
C ASP A 60 4.88 9.05 -23.53
N THR A 61 5.60 10.09 -23.11
CA THR A 61 6.84 9.98 -22.34
C THR A 61 6.61 9.62 -20.87
N PHE A 62 5.36 9.71 -20.37
CA PHE A 62 5.04 9.44 -18.97
C PHE A 62 5.11 7.94 -18.65
N HIS A 63 5.82 7.58 -17.58
CA HIS A 63 5.88 6.19 -17.11
C HIS A 63 5.53 6.03 -15.63
N VAL A 64 4.24 5.80 -15.35
CA VAL A 64 3.65 5.62 -14.01
C VAL A 64 4.54 4.92 -12.96
N ARG A 65 5.22 3.82 -13.30
CA ARG A 65 6.11 3.10 -12.37
C ARG A 65 7.45 3.79 -12.07
N GLN A 66 8.10 4.34 -13.10
CA GLN A 66 9.46 4.88 -13.02
C GLN A 66 9.46 6.23 -12.30
N CYS A 67 8.36 6.99 -12.46
CA CYS A 67 8.21 8.35 -11.96
C CYS A 67 7.73 8.41 -10.50
N ALA A 68 7.21 7.30 -9.97
CA ALA A 68 6.75 7.24 -8.60
C ALA A 68 7.93 7.33 -7.61
N ASN A 69 7.89 8.34 -6.74
CA ASN A 69 8.93 8.66 -5.76
C ASN A 69 8.77 7.87 -4.46
N SER A 70 7.55 7.46 -4.13
CA SER A 70 7.22 6.82 -2.86
C SER A 70 5.95 5.98 -2.98
N ARG A 71 5.84 4.99 -2.12
CA ARG A 71 4.63 4.22 -1.87
C ARG A 71 4.43 4.17 -0.37
N THR A 72 3.21 4.43 0.07
CA THR A 72 2.85 4.36 1.49
C THR A 72 1.85 3.24 1.68
N TYR A 73 2.18 2.29 2.54
CA TYR A 73 1.31 1.20 2.94
C TYR A 73 0.76 1.44 4.35
N LEU A 74 -0.45 0.96 4.59
CA LEU A 74 -1.10 0.89 5.89
C LEU A 74 -1.37 -0.59 6.21
N TYR A 75 -1.02 -1.04 7.41
CA TYR A 75 -1.43 -2.36 7.92
C TYR A 75 -2.31 -2.18 9.15
N ARG A 76 -3.54 -2.68 9.12
CA ARG A 76 -4.51 -2.55 10.21
C ARG A 76 -4.58 -3.80 11.06
N ILE A 77 -4.66 -3.59 12.37
CA ILE A 77 -4.70 -4.63 13.39
C ILE A 77 -5.86 -4.30 14.32
N LEU A 78 -6.60 -5.33 14.70
CA LEU A 78 -7.57 -5.26 15.80
C LEU A 78 -7.20 -6.29 16.86
N ARG A 79 -7.42 -5.93 18.12
CA ARG A 79 -7.21 -6.80 19.28
C ARG A 79 -8.42 -6.70 20.18
N ALA A 80 -8.99 -7.83 20.58
CA ALA A 80 -10.10 -7.84 21.52
C ALA A 80 -9.64 -7.30 22.88
N LYS A 81 -10.45 -6.46 23.52
CA LYS A 81 -10.22 -6.01 24.91
C LYS A 81 -10.42 -7.16 25.90
N ASN A 82 -11.31 -8.09 25.55
CA ASN A 82 -11.51 -9.36 26.26
C ASN A 82 -11.09 -10.51 25.35
N ASN A 83 -10.13 -11.33 25.79
CA ASN A 83 -9.55 -12.40 24.96
C ASN A 83 -10.54 -13.51 24.56
N ASN A 84 -11.69 -13.60 25.23
CA ASN A 84 -12.76 -14.54 24.88
C ASN A 84 -13.69 -14.00 23.78
N ASP A 85 -13.57 -12.72 23.38
CA ASP A 85 -14.38 -12.21 22.27
C ASP A 85 -13.78 -12.65 20.92
N HIS A 86 -14.60 -13.34 20.14
CA HIS A 86 -14.23 -13.86 18.83
C HIS A 86 -15.08 -13.27 17.71
N LYS A 87 -16.04 -12.40 18.05
CA LYS A 87 -16.96 -11.79 17.09
C LYS A 87 -16.31 -10.53 16.54
N ILE A 88 -15.54 -10.69 15.46
CA ILE A 88 -14.92 -9.57 14.76
C ILE A 88 -16.03 -8.73 14.10
N PRO A 89 -16.00 -7.38 14.20
CA PRO A 89 -16.92 -6.51 13.46
C PRO A 89 -16.91 -6.84 11.96
N ILE A 90 -18.08 -6.87 11.32
CA ILE A 90 -18.21 -7.42 9.97
C ILE A 90 -17.35 -6.68 8.93
N MET A 91 -17.25 -5.35 9.08
CA MET A 91 -16.45 -4.50 8.20
C MET A 91 -14.94 -4.75 8.33
N GLU A 92 -14.49 -5.42 9.38
CA GLU A 92 -13.08 -5.62 9.70
C GLU A 92 -12.56 -7.01 9.34
N MET A 93 -13.44 -7.99 9.09
CA MET A 93 -13.09 -9.41 8.88
C MET A 93 -12.03 -9.62 7.78
N ASP A 94 -12.12 -8.85 6.69
CA ASP A 94 -11.19 -8.91 5.55
C ASP A 94 -10.29 -7.67 5.42
N HIS A 95 -10.23 -6.83 6.46
CA HIS A 95 -9.54 -5.54 6.43
C HIS A 95 -8.58 -5.31 7.59
N CYS A 96 -8.48 -6.26 8.51
CA CYS A 96 -7.59 -6.21 9.66
C CYS A 96 -6.99 -7.59 9.97
N LEU A 97 -5.83 -7.58 10.62
CA LEU A 97 -5.37 -8.75 11.37
C LEU A 97 -6.04 -8.77 12.75
N HIS A 98 -6.78 -9.84 13.06
CA HIS A 98 -7.17 -10.13 14.43
C HIS A 98 -5.97 -10.66 15.22
N LEU A 99 -5.38 -9.80 16.04
CA LEU A 99 -4.28 -10.15 16.94
C LEU A 99 -4.81 -10.91 18.16
N LYS A 100 -4.55 -12.22 18.19
CA LYS A 100 -4.84 -13.10 19.33
C LYS A 100 -3.59 -13.25 20.20
N SER A 101 -3.51 -12.47 21.28
CA SER A 101 -2.41 -12.51 22.25
C SER A 101 -2.82 -11.93 23.59
N ASP A 102 -2.46 -12.63 24.67
CA ASP A 102 -2.70 -12.15 26.04
C ASP A 102 -1.79 -10.96 26.37
N THR A 103 -0.59 -10.92 25.79
CA THR A 103 0.39 -9.83 25.94
C THR A 103 0.44 -8.97 24.70
N PHE A 104 0.50 -7.65 24.89
CA PHE A 104 0.75 -6.70 23.82
C PHE A 104 1.33 -5.41 24.40
N ASP A 105 2.56 -5.06 24.04
CA ASP A 105 3.25 -3.83 24.42
C ASP A 105 3.44 -2.91 23.20
N PRO A 106 2.51 -1.95 22.98
CA PRO A 106 2.61 -0.96 21.91
C PRO A 106 3.85 -0.09 21.98
N GLU A 107 4.32 0.25 23.19
CA GLU A 107 5.44 1.17 23.38
C GLU A 107 6.76 0.50 23.02
N ARG A 108 6.89 -0.80 23.31
CA ARG A 108 8.01 -1.60 22.82
C ARG A 108 8.06 -1.67 21.29
N ILE A 109 6.90 -1.78 20.64
CA ILE A 109 6.81 -1.71 19.17
C ILE A 109 7.30 -0.34 18.69
N LYS A 110 6.77 0.76 19.25
CA LYS A 110 7.14 2.12 18.85
C LYS A 110 8.63 2.39 18.95
N ARG A 111 9.29 1.92 20.02
CA ARG A 111 10.75 2.05 20.17
C ARG A 111 11.52 1.26 19.11
N ALA A 112 11.10 0.01 18.85
CA ALA A 112 11.79 -0.89 17.94
C ALA A 112 11.63 -0.54 16.45
N ILE A 113 10.65 0.29 16.08
CA ILE A 113 10.48 0.81 14.71
C ILE A 113 11.76 1.46 14.18
N GLN A 114 12.50 2.17 15.03
CA GLN A 114 13.73 2.85 14.64
C GLN A 114 14.80 1.89 14.11
N LEU A 115 14.78 0.62 14.53
CA LEU A 115 15.68 -0.42 14.01
C LEU A 115 15.50 -0.64 12.51
N PHE A 116 14.32 -0.36 11.94
CA PHE A 116 14.03 -0.57 10.52
C PHE A 116 14.28 0.68 9.65
N MET A 117 14.46 1.85 10.26
CA MET A 117 14.53 3.12 9.53
C MET A 117 15.82 3.28 8.70
N GLY A 118 15.70 4.05 7.61
CA GLY A 118 16.82 4.35 6.72
C GLY A 118 17.13 3.24 5.70
N THR A 119 18.34 3.27 5.15
CA THR A 119 18.80 2.37 4.09
C THR A 119 19.41 1.09 4.67
N LYS A 120 18.85 -0.07 4.32
CA LYS A 120 19.30 -1.39 4.79
C LYS A 120 19.10 -2.47 3.73
N ASP A 121 19.83 -3.58 3.84
CA ASP A 121 19.52 -4.79 3.10
C ASP A 121 18.35 -5.53 3.79
N PHE A 122 17.19 -5.52 3.14
CA PHE A 122 15.96 -6.14 3.66
C PHE A 122 15.76 -7.59 3.20
N ARG A 123 16.81 -8.29 2.76
CA ARG A 123 16.73 -9.68 2.27
C ARG A 123 16.08 -10.64 3.27
N THR A 124 16.40 -10.53 4.55
CA THR A 124 15.75 -11.31 5.62
C THR A 124 14.23 -11.07 5.65
N PHE A 125 13.81 -9.84 5.38
CA PHE A 125 12.41 -9.45 5.33
C PHE A 125 11.80 -9.63 3.94
N SER A 126 12.46 -10.31 3.01
CA SER A 126 11.89 -10.66 1.70
C SER A 126 11.56 -12.15 1.64
N ALA A 127 10.40 -12.49 1.10
CA ALA A 127 10.15 -13.88 0.72
C ALA A 127 10.95 -14.23 -0.55
N LYS A 128 11.40 -15.49 -0.65
CA LYS A 128 12.08 -15.99 -1.84
C LYS A 128 11.17 -15.87 -3.06
N THR A 129 11.72 -15.33 -4.15
CA THR A 129 11.06 -15.27 -5.45
C THR A 129 12.01 -15.82 -6.51
N ILE A 130 11.46 -16.55 -7.49
CA ILE A 130 12.21 -16.93 -8.68
C ILE A 130 12.19 -15.72 -9.61
N SER A 131 13.38 -15.22 -9.97
CA SER A 131 13.55 -14.07 -10.85
C SER A 131 14.70 -14.37 -11.81
N SER A 132 14.51 -14.06 -13.09
CA SER A 132 15.57 -14.13 -14.10
C SER A 132 16.59 -13.00 -13.96
N VAL A 133 16.28 -11.96 -13.17
CA VAL A 133 17.13 -10.79 -12.94
C VAL A 133 17.56 -10.74 -11.46
N PRO A 134 18.82 -10.40 -11.15
CA PRO A 134 19.28 -10.18 -9.79
C PRO A 134 18.41 -9.16 -9.05
N ILE A 135 17.97 -9.53 -7.84
CA ILE A 135 17.16 -8.66 -6.99
C ILE A 135 18.09 -7.86 -6.10
N ASN A 136 18.09 -6.54 -6.24
CA ASN A 136 18.65 -5.67 -5.21
C ASN A 136 17.70 -5.69 -4.01
N TYR A 137 18.19 -6.08 -2.83
CA TYR A 137 17.41 -6.13 -1.58
C TYR A 137 17.56 -4.89 -0.71
N VAL A 138 18.46 -3.97 -1.06
CA VAL A 138 18.66 -2.71 -0.35
C VAL A 138 17.48 -1.78 -0.60
N ARG A 139 16.81 -1.35 0.45
CA ARG A 139 15.71 -0.37 0.40
C ARG A 139 15.92 0.69 1.46
N SER A 140 15.27 1.83 1.28
CA SER A 140 15.30 2.94 2.23
C SER A 140 13.90 3.21 2.73
N LEU A 141 13.63 2.94 4.01
CA LEU A 141 12.36 3.33 4.63
C LEU A 141 12.42 4.81 5.00
N TYR A 142 11.48 5.59 4.45
CA TYR A 142 11.33 7.03 4.71
C TYR A 142 10.54 7.28 5.97
N SER A 143 9.52 6.46 6.23
CA SER A 143 8.77 6.47 7.47
C SER A 143 8.28 5.07 7.82
N LEU A 144 8.16 4.83 9.12
CA LEU A 144 7.44 3.71 9.69
C LEU A 144 6.85 4.22 11.01
N THR A 145 5.54 4.12 11.20
CA THR A 145 4.85 4.55 12.41
C THR A 145 3.93 3.44 12.91
N PHE A 146 3.60 3.47 14.20
CA PHE A 146 2.66 2.56 14.83
C PHE A 146 1.78 3.33 15.81
N GLU A 147 0.54 3.56 15.40
CA GLU A 147 -0.39 4.43 16.11
C GLU A 147 -1.73 3.74 16.39
N LYS A 148 -2.51 4.31 17.31
CA LYS A 148 -3.91 3.87 17.49
C LYS A 148 -4.70 4.16 16.22
N GLY A 149 -5.46 3.16 15.78
CA GLY A 149 -6.39 3.25 14.67
C GLY A 149 -7.82 3.52 15.12
N SER A 150 -8.77 3.36 14.20
CA SER A 150 -10.20 3.44 14.46
C SER A 150 -10.96 2.38 13.66
N PRO A 151 -12.12 1.92 14.15
CA PRO A 151 -12.98 1.00 13.39
C PRO A 151 -13.52 1.69 12.13
N PHE A 152 -13.72 0.91 11.07
CA PHE A 152 -14.41 1.36 9.86
C PHE A 152 -15.88 1.66 10.09
N MET A 153 -16.51 0.97 11.03
CA MET A 153 -17.90 1.19 11.43
C MET A 153 -17.98 1.40 12.94
N PRO A 154 -17.79 2.64 13.42
CA PRO A 154 -17.86 2.95 14.85
C PRO A 154 -19.21 2.62 15.49
N PHE A 155 -20.29 2.59 14.70
CA PHE A 155 -21.65 2.26 15.16
C PHE A 155 -21.95 0.76 15.21
N ASP A 156 -21.05 -0.11 14.74
CA ASP A 156 -21.17 -1.56 14.99
C ASP A 156 -20.92 -1.79 16.49
N PRO A 157 -21.90 -2.34 17.26
CA PRO A 157 -21.74 -2.57 18.69
C PRO A 157 -20.53 -3.45 19.05
N LEU A 158 -20.03 -4.26 18.11
CA LEU A 158 -18.82 -5.06 18.31
C LEU A 158 -17.56 -4.20 18.28
N SER A 159 -17.54 -3.07 17.58
CA SER A 159 -16.34 -2.22 17.42
C SER A 159 -15.78 -1.75 18.77
N GLU A 160 -16.64 -1.46 19.74
CA GLU A 160 -16.22 -1.01 21.07
C GLU A 160 -15.48 -2.10 21.87
N ASN A 161 -15.66 -3.38 21.52
CA ASN A 161 -14.98 -4.50 22.17
C ASN A 161 -13.52 -4.65 21.74
N PHE A 162 -13.07 -3.88 20.74
CA PHE A 162 -11.73 -4.01 20.16
C PHE A 162 -10.92 -2.72 20.31
N GLU A 163 -9.61 -2.89 20.35
CA GLU A 163 -8.63 -1.84 20.15
C GLU A 163 -8.05 -1.96 18.74
N PHE A 164 -7.90 -0.82 18.07
CA PHE A 164 -7.37 -0.75 16.70
C PHE A 164 -5.99 -0.13 16.70
N TRP A 165 -5.12 -0.67 15.86
CA TRP A 165 -3.74 -0.22 15.70
C TRP A 165 -3.31 -0.28 14.25
N GLU A 166 -2.45 0.65 13.86
CA GLU A 166 -2.09 0.84 12.46
C GLU A 166 -0.58 1.04 12.30
N PHE A 167 0.02 0.21 11.44
CA PHE A 167 1.36 0.47 10.92
C PHE A 167 1.26 1.27 9.63
N LYS A 168 1.91 2.42 9.54
CA LYS A 168 2.06 3.16 8.27
C LYS A 168 3.52 3.17 7.86
N CYS A 169 3.83 2.73 6.64
CA CYS A 169 5.21 2.61 6.16
C CYS A 169 5.36 3.22 4.77
N SER A 170 6.35 4.09 4.58
CA SER A 170 6.66 4.71 3.30
C SER A 170 8.08 4.42 2.81
N SER A 171 8.21 4.11 1.53
CA SER A 171 9.49 3.92 0.84
C SER A 171 9.33 4.13 -0.67
N LYS A 172 10.42 4.45 -1.38
CA LYS A 172 10.42 4.43 -2.85
C LYS A 172 10.03 3.08 -3.41
N SER A 173 10.47 1.99 -2.80
CA SER A 173 10.08 0.64 -3.23
C SER A 173 10.22 -0.36 -2.10
N PHE A 174 9.54 -1.49 -2.25
CA PHE A 174 9.60 -2.59 -1.30
C PHE A 174 10.03 -3.88 -2.01
N VAL A 175 10.72 -4.77 -1.30
CA VAL A 175 10.93 -6.15 -1.75
C VAL A 175 9.71 -7.02 -1.46
N TYR A 176 9.64 -8.19 -2.09
CA TYR A 176 8.46 -9.07 -1.99
C TYR A 176 8.15 -9.44 -0.53
N LYS A 177 6.91 -9.15 -0.09
CA LYS A 177 6.39 -9.32 1.29
C LYS A 177 7.12 -8.51 2.38
N GLN A 178 7.94 -7.52 2.05
CA GLN A 178 8.72 -6.72 3.02
C GLN A 178 7.87 -6.17 4.15
N VAL A 179 6.83 -5.40 3.82
CA VAL A 179 5.95 -4.76 4.82
C VAL A 179 5.33 -5.82 5.75
N ARG A 180 4.82 -6.91 5.18
CA ARG A 180 4.16 -7.98 5.94
C ARG A 180 5.12 -8.72 6.88
N ARG A 181 6.39 -8.87 6.50
CA ARG A 181 7.42 -9.47 7.36
C ARG A 181 7.87 -8.51 8.46
N ILE A 182 8.05 -7.23 8.16
CA ILE A 182 8.38 -6.20 9.16
C ILE A 182 7.27 -6.13 10.22
N VAL A 183 6.00 -6.04 9.79
CA VAL A 183 4.84 -6.01 10.70
C VAL A 183 4.78 -7.28 11.55
N ALA A 184 4.98 -8.47 10.97
CA ALA A 184 5.00 -9.71 11.74
C ALA A 184 6.07 -9.72 12.83
N THR A 185 7.27 -9.24 12.50
CA THR A 185 8.38 -9.12 13.45
C THR A 185 8.06 -8.15 14.58
N LEU A 186 7.52 -6.98 14.28
CA LEU A 186 7.16 -5.99 15.30
C LEU A 186 6.02 -6.49 16.21
N ILE A 187 5.00 -7.15 15.66
CA ILE A 187 3.95 -7.79 16.47
C ILE A 187 4.54 -8.89 17.36
N ALA A 188 5.44 -9.72 16.84
CA ALA A 188 6.10 -10.74 17.64
C ALA A 188 6.93 -10.15 18.80
N LEU A 189 7.55 -8.99 18.58
CA LEU A 189 8.24 -8.26 19.65
C LEU A 189 7.24 -7.72 20.69
N GLY A 190 6.19 -7.05 20.26
CA GLY A 190 5.16 -6.50 21.16
C GLY A 190 4.42 -7.56 21.95
N THR A 191 4.28 -8.77 21.40
CA THR A 191 3.70 -9.94 22.10
C THR A 191 4.73 -10.76 22.89
N GLY A 192 6.00 -10.32 22.94
CA GLY A 192 7.05 -10.94 23.73
C GLY A 192 7.62 -12.25 23.17
N LYS A 193 7.30 -12.62 21.93
CA LYS A 193 7.78 -13.85 21.27
C LYS A 193 9.23 -13.75 20.78
N ILE A 194 9.72 -12.53 20.57
CA ILE A 194 11.11 -12.24 20.18
C ILE A 194 11.66 -11.05 20.98
N THR A 195 12.95 -10.81 20.83
CA THR A 195 13.68 -9.69 21.44
C THR A 195 14.13 -8.67 20.39
N GLU A 196 14.52 -7.48 20.83
CA GLU A 196 15.13 -6.47 19.93
C GLU A 196 16.46 -6.97 19.37
N LYS A 197 17.19 -7.81 20.12
CA LYS A 197 18.43 -8.45 19.65
C LYS A 197 18.16 -9.34 18.44
N ASP A 198 17.06 -10.09 18.45
CA ASP A 198 16.67 -10.93 17.31
C ASP A 198 16.41 -10.09 16.05
N ILE A 199 15.74 -8.94 16.21
CA ILE A 199 15.51 -7.98 15.12
C ILE A 199 16.84 -7.45 14.57
N THR A 200 17.73 -7.01 15.47
CA THR A 200 19.05 -6.51 15.11
C THR A 200 19.85 -7.56 14.33
N VAL A 201 19.85 -8.83 14.76
CA VAL A 201 20.52 -9.93 14.03
C VAL A 201 19.89 -10.13 12.65
N MET A 202 18.56 -10.14 12.53
CA MET A 202 17.88 -10.27 11.24
C MET A 202 18.24 -9.15 10.25
N LEU A 203 18.51 -7.94 10.74
CA LEU A 203 18.91 -6.79 9.93
C LEU A 203 20.41 -6.76 9.63
N GLN A 204 21.27 -7.13 10.57
CA GLN A 204 22.72 -7.08 10.44
C GLN A 204 23.31 -8.30 9.73
N VAL A 205 22.58 -9.42 9.67
CA VAL A 205 22.96 -10.62 8.93
C VAL A 205 21.89 -10.92 7.86
N PRO A 206 21.87 -10.20 6.73
CA PRO A 206 20.82 -10.33 5.72
C PRO A 206 20.81 -11.70 5.05
N GLY A 207 19.71 -12.43 5.16
CA GLY A 207 19.57 -13.76 4.57
C GLY A 207 18.15 -14.28 4.64
N HIS A 208 17.65 -14.86 3.55
CA HIS A 208 16.28 -15.41 3.51
C HIS A 208 16.03 -16.44 4.61
N GLN A 209 17.07 -17.22 4.96
CA GLN A 209 17.08 -18.24 6.01
C GLN A 209 17.10 -17.67 7.44
N ASN A 210 17.45 -16.39 7.59
CA ASN A 210 17.56 -15.74 8.90
C ASN A 210 16.23 -15.15 9.37
N PHE A 211 15.18 -15.17 8.54
CA PHE A 211 13.84 -14.84 9.00
C PHE A 211 13.40 -15.92 9.99
N LEU A 212 13.21 -15.53 11.25
CA LEU A 212 12.97 -16.48 12.34
C LEU A 212 11.80 -17.41 12.02
N ARG A 213 12.01 -18.72 12.24
CA ARG A 213 11.04 -19.78 11.87
C ARG A 213 9.70 -19.65 12.58
N ILE A 214 9.69 -19.07 13.78
CA ILE A 214 8.48 -18.79 14.56
C ILE A 214 7.62 -17.67 13.95
N LEU A 215 8.17 -16.89 13.01
CA LEU A 215 7.48 -15.79 12.36
C LEU A 215 6.90 -16.24 11.02
N GLN A 216 5.72 -15.70 10.69
CA GLN A 216 5.10 -15.81 9.38
C GLN A 216 4.70 -14.40 8.91
N PRO A 217 4.79 -14.08 7.61
CA PRO A 217 4.28 -12.81 7.12
C PRO A 217 2.80 -12.67 7.49
N VAL A 218 2.42 -11.52 8.04
CA VAL A 218 1.01 -11.28 8.40
C VAL A 218 0.09 -11.44 7.18
N PRO A 219 -1.21 -11.76 7.36
CA PRO A 219 -2.17 -11.90 6.26
C PRO A 219 -2.21 -10.67 5.35
N ALA A 220 -2.51 -10.87 4.06
CA ALA A 220 -2.57 -9.78 3.07
C ALA A 220 -3.76 -8.84 3.29
N THR A 221 -4.86 -9.36 3.84
CA THR A 221 -6.15 -8.69 4.03
C THR A 221 -6.08 -7.44 4.91
N GLY A 222 -5.13 -7.39 5.86
CA GLY A 222 -4.89 -6.18 6.66
C GLY A 222 -4.07 -5.09 5.97
N LEU A 223 -3.51 -5.34 4.78
CA LEU A 223 -2.58 -4.44 4.09
C LEU A 223 -3.29 -3.62 3.00
N PHE A 224 -3.03 -2.31 3.00
CA PHE A 224 -3.56 -1.36 2.02
C PHE A 224 -2.42 -0.56 1.40
N LEU A 225 -2.39 -0.47 0.07
CA LEU A 225 -1.64 0.60 -0.60
C LEU A 225 -2.42 1.91 -0.42
N LEU A 226 -1.92 2.80 0.43
CA LEU A 226 -2.61 4.03 0.80
C LEU A 226 -2.37 5.15 -0.22
N ASN A 227 -1.12 5.29 -0.68
CA ASN A 227 -0.73 6.34 -1.62
C ASN A 227 0.47 5.93 -2.47
N VAL A 228 0.53 6.48 -3.68
CA VAL A 228 1.75 6.53 -4.50
C VAL A 228 2.10 7.99 -4.72
N GLY A 229 3.28 8.40 -4.25
CA GLY A 229 3.76 9.76 -4.46
C GLY A 229 4.47 9.89 -5.81
N TYR A 230 4.30 11.06 -6.41
CA TYR A 230 5.00 11.52 -7.61
C TYR A 230 5.66 12.86 -7.32
N ASN A 231 6.70 13.21 -8.09
CA ASN A 231 7.24 14.56 -8.09
C ASN A 231 6.26 15.46 -8.86
N GLN A 232 5.90 16.61 -8.29
CA GLN A 232 4.91 17.52 -8.88
C GLN A 232 5.41 18.17 -10.18
N GLU A 233 6.65 18.65 -10.22
CA GLU A 233 7.26 19.22 -11.43
C GLU A 233 7.22 18.22 -12.59
N TYR A 234 7.56 16.95 -12.31
CA TYR A 234 7.48 15.89 -13.29
C TYR A 234 6.04 15.63 -13.77
N LEU A 235 5.05 15.68 -12.87
CA LEU A 235 3.64 15.57 -13.27
C LEU A 235 3.24 16.75 -14.15
N ASP A 236 3.60 17.98 -13.78
CA ASP A 236 3.25 19.18 -14.53
C ASP A 236 3.83 19.18 -15.94
N GLU A 237 5.04 18.63 -16.12
CA GLU A 237 5.67 18.45 -17.43
C GLU A 237 4.99 17.39 -18.32
N HIS A 238 4.35 16.38 -17.71
CA HIS A 238 3.85 15.20 -18.41
C HIS A 238 2.32 15.13 -18.50
N ILE A 239 1.59 15.89 -17.69
CA ILE A 239 0.14 15.99 -17.79
C ILE A 239 -0.21 16.91 -18.96
N ILE A 240 -1.13 16.46 -19.80
CA ILE A 240 -1.66 17.28 -20.89
C ILE A 240 -2.76 18.16 -20.29
N LYS A 241 -2.50 19.47 -20.23
CA LYS A 241 -3.55 20.46 -19.90
C LYS A 241 -4.54 20.54 -21.05
N TYR A 242 -5.82 20.69 -20.73
CA TYR A 242 -6.88 20.72 -21.73
C TYR A 242 -8.06 21.59 -21.28
N LYS A 243 -8.87 22.01 -22.27
CA LYS A 243 -10.22 22.52 -22.06
C LYS A 243 -11.24 21.59 -22.73
N ILE A 244 -12.48 21.65 -22.28
CA ILE A 244 -13.59 20.91 -22.88
C ILE A 244 -14.45 21.93 -23.64
N SER A 245 -14.72 21.71 -24.93
CA SER A 245 -15.64 22.55 -25.70
C SER A 245 -17.09 22.32 -25.28
N ASP A 246 -18.00 23.18 -25.73
CA ASP A 246 -19.44 23.03 -25.49
C ASP A 246 -20.00 21.70 -26.04
N ASP A 247 -19.39 21.19 -27.13
CA ASP A 247 -19.71 19.87 -27.72
C ASP A 247 -19.05 18.69 -26.98
N GLY A 248 -18.37 18.93 -25.86
CA GLY A 248 -17.74 17.90 -25.03
C GLY A 248 -16.38 17.38 -25.52
N ILE A 249 -15.78 18.06 -26.50
CA ILE A 249 -14.50 17.67 -27.12
C ILE A 249 -13.34 18.18 -26.27
N VAL A 250 -12.35 17.32 -26.02
CA VAL A 250 -11.12 17.69 -25.32
C VAL A 250 -10.17 18.39 -26.29
N ILE A 251 -9.80 19.62 -25.96
CA ILE A 251 -8.84 20.43 -26.71
C ILE A 251 -7.60 20.61 -25.83
N PRO A 252 -6.44 20.00 -26.18
CA PRO A 252 -5.18 20.24 -25.50
C PRO A 252 -4.81 21.72 -25.53
N LEU A 253 -4.30 22.24 -24.41
CA LEU A 253 -3.75 23.58 -24.33
C LEU A 253 -2.25 23.54 -24.67
N ASN A 254 -1.80 24.42 -25.57
CA ASN A 254 -0.38 24.57 -25.84
C ASN A 254 0.31 25.31 -24.68
N GLU A 255 1.60 25.05 -24.46
CA GLU A 255 2.41 25.63 -23.36
C GLU A 255 2.45 27.18 -23.38
N THR A 256 2.01 27.83 -24.46
CA THR A 256 1.94 29.29 -24.64
C THR A 256 0.59 29.93 -24.27
N GLU A 257 -0.42 29.16 -23.87
CA GLU A 257 -1.76 29.69 -23.48
C GLU A 257 -2.03 29.61 -21.96
N VAL A 258 -0.99 29.45 -21.14
CA VAL A 258 -1.07 29.42 -19.65
C VAL A 258 -0.49 30.68 -19.05
#